data_AF-A0AAD5EKG6-F1
#
_entry.id   AF-A0AAD5EKG6-F1
#
_cell.length_a   1.000
_cell.length_b   1.000
_cell.length_c   1.000
_cell.angle_alpha   90.00
_cell.angle_beta   90.00
_cell.angle_gamma   90.00
#
_symmetry.space_group_name_H-M   'P 1'
#
loop_
_entity.id
_entity.type
_entity.pdbx_description
1 polymer ?
#
loop_
_entity_poly.entity_id
_entity_poly.type
_entity_poly.pdbx_seq_one_letter_code
_entity_poly.pdbx_strand_id
1 'polypeptide(L)'
;MMAQPCFVCAQMQSRRLQKHGSMRPADSKEICVLCNRGFCDKNGGKEAGVCEINHQTYYQRHSGLPNVYPNLSARAAALEQENRENADD
;
A
#
# COMPACT_ATOMS: atom_id res chain seq x y z
N MET A 1 14.12 -12.04 7.58
CA MET A 1 12.87 -11.26 7.67
C MET A 1 11.74 -12.18 7.27
N MET A 2 10.68 -12.31 8.09
CA MET A 2 9.50 -13.12 7.72
C MET A 2 8.70 -12.36 6.67
N ALA A 3 8.40 -13.00 5.53
CA ALA A 3 7.54 -12.40 4.53
C ALA A 3 6.13 -12.21 5.12
N GLN A 4 5.58 -11.00 5.01
CA GLN A 4 4.22 -10.70 5.44
C GLN A 4 3.23 -11.17 4.36
N PRO A 5 1.99 -11.55 4.70
CA PRO A 5 1.00 -11.86 3.69
C PRO A 5 0.67 -10.62 2.86
N CYS A 6 0.46 -10.81 1.56
CA CYS A 6 -0.07 -9.78 0.68
C CYS A 6 -1.39 -9.24 1.26
N PHE A 7 -1.42 -7.95 1.54
CA PHE A 7 -2.55 -7.30 2.18
C PHE A 7 -3.83 -7.43 1.34
N VAL A 8 -3.71 -7.30 0.02
CA VAL A 8 -4.85 -7.39 -0.90
C VAL A 8 -5.44 -8.80 -0.88
N CYS A 9 -4.61 -9.85 -0.93
CA CYS A 9 -5.08 -11.23 -0.80
C CYS A 9 -5.77 -11.48 0.55
N ALA A 10 -5.13 -11.07 1.65
CA ALA A 10 -5.70 -11.24 2.98
C ALA A 10 -7.04 -10.49 3.14
N GLN A 11 -7.14 -9.31 2.52
CA GLN A 11 -8.37 -8.52 2.49
C GLN A 11 -9.47 -9.19 1.64
N MET A 12 -9.13 -9.76 0.48
CA MET A 12 -10.09 -10.50 -0.36
C MET A 12 -10.63 -11.72 0.38
N GLN A 13 -9.77 -12.50 1.03
CA GLN A 13 -10.16 -13.66 1.83
C GLN A 13 -11.11 -13.26 2.96
N SER A 14 -10.74 -12.26 3.77
CA SER A 14 -11.53 -11.83 4.94
C SER A 14 -12.88 -11.22 4.57
N ARG A 15 -12.98 -10.47 3.46
CA ARG A 15 -14.24 -9.83 3.03
C ARG A 15 -15.25 -10.82 2.43
N ARG A 16 -14.79 -11.94 1.88
CA ARG A 16 -15.66 -12.93 1.20
C ARG A 16 -15.24 -14.35 1.54
N LEU A 17 -15.23 -14.70 2.82
CA LEU A 17 -14.81 -16.01 3.31
C LEU A 17 -15.55 -17.17 2.62
N GLN A 18 -16.83 -17.01 2.28
CA GLN A 18 -17.58 -18.05 1.56
C GLN A 18 -17.06 -18.32 0.13
N LYS A 19 -16.47 -17.32 -0.53
CA LYS A 19 -15.96 -17.44 -1.92
C LYS A 19 -14.45 -17.62 -1.99
N HIS A 20 -13.73 -17.07 -1.02
CA HIS A 20 -12.27 -17.01 -1.02
C HIS A 20 -11.66 -17.64 0.24
N GLY A 21 -12.44 -18.33 1.09
CA GLY A 21 -11.94 -18.93 2.33
C GLY A 21 -10.82 -19.94 2.13
N SER A 22 -10.85 -20.68 1.02
CA SER A 22 -9.78 -21.61 0.61
C SER A 22 -8.57 -20.93 -0.03
N MET A 23 -8.66 -19.63 -0.36
CA MET A 23 -7.54 -18.87 -0.92
C MET A 23 -6.53 -18.57 0.18
N ARG A 24 -5.33 -19.14 0.07
CA ARG A 24 -4.21 -18.73 0.93
C ARG A 24 -3.61 -17.42 0.40
N PRO A 25 -3.42 -16.38 1.23
CA PRO A 25 -2.72 -15.18 0.81
C PRO A 25 -1.30 -15.52 0.36
N ALA A 26 -0.90 -14.99 -0.79
CA ALA A 26 0.48 -15.04 -1.24
C ALA A 26 1.36 -14.18 -0.33
N ASP A 27 2.65 -14.47 -0.29
CA ASP A 27 3.62 -13.63 0.41
C ASP A 27 3.79 -12.29 -0.32
N SER A 28 3.95 -11.21 0.44
CA SER A 28 4.27 -9.89 -0.10
C SER A 28 5.67 -9.89 -0.70
N LYS A 29 5.81 -9.34 -1.90
CA LYS A 29 7.08 -9.16 -2.59
C LYS A 29 7.57 -7.71 -2.54
N GLU A 30 6.63 -6.77 -2.49
CA GLU A 30 6.91 -5.33 -2.48
C GLU A 30 6.06 -4.61 -1.43
N ILE A 31 6.50 -3.43 -1.00
CA ILE A 31 5.73 -2.54 -0.13
C ILE A 31 5.16 -1.41 -0.98
N CYS A 32 3.84 -1.20 -0.89
CA CYS A 32 3.19 -0.15 -1.65
C CYS A 32 3.64 1.23 -1.16
N VAL A 33 4.12 2.08 -2.07
CA VAL A 33 4.60 3.43 -1.73
C VAL A 33 3.50 4.39 -1.28
N LEU A 34 2.22 4.06 -1.53
CA LEU A 34 1.07 4.92 -1.19
C LEU A 34 0.32 4.50 0.08
N CYS A 35 0.27 3.20 0.39
CA CYS A 35 -0.46 2.70 1.57
C CYS A 35 0.43 2.02 2.61
N ASN A 36 1.74 1.90 2.31
CA ASN A 36 2.76 1.28 3.15
C ASN A 36 2.42 -0.17 3.57
N ARG A 37 1.75 -0.92 2.69
CA ARG A 37 1.41 -2.33 2.92
C ARG A 37 2.06 -3.25 1.90
N GLY A 38 2.42 -4.44 2.35
CA GLY A 38 2.97 -5.48 1.48
C GLY A 38 1.96 -6.01 0.48
N PHE A 39 2.37 -6.18 -0.78
CA PHE A 39 1.57 -6.78 -1.84
C PHE A 39 2.38 -7.76 -2.70
N CYS A 40 1.69 -8.69 -3.36
CA CYS A 40 2.31 -9.63 -4.30
C CYS A 40 2.20 -9.11 -5.74
N ASP A 41 2.96 -9.73 -6.63
CA ASP A 41 3.00 -9.47 -8.07
C ASP A 41 1.62 -9.47 -8.75
N LYS A 42 0.70 -10.33 -8.30
CA LYS A 42 -0.66 -10.41 -8.88
C LYS A 42 -1.54 -9.20 -8.57
N ASN A 43 -1.26 -8.50 -7.47
CA ASN A 43 -2.07 -7.38 -6.99
C ASN A 43 -1.32 -6.05 -7.13
N GLY A 44 -0.36 -6.00 -8.05
CA GLY A 44 0.28 -4.77 -8.51
C GLY A 44 -0.69 -3.96 -9.37
N GLY A 45 -0.74 -2.66 -9.13
CA GLY A 45 -1.49 -1.70 -9.92
C GLY A 45 -0.77 -1.36 -11.23
N LYS A 46 -1.28 -0.32 -11.90
CA LYS A 46 -0.69 0.19 -13.15
C LYS A 46 0.66 0.86 -12.96
N GLU A 47 0.88 1.42 -11.78
CA GLU A 47 2.08 2.17 -11.44
C GLU A 47 3.04 1.26 -10.64
N ALA A 48 4.34 1.34 -10.94
CA ALA A 48 5.34 0.53 -10.27
C ALA A 48 5.38 0.82 -8.75
N GLY A 49 5.48 -0.23 -7.93
CA GLY A 49 5.48 -0.10 -6.47
C GLY A 49 4.13 0.32 -5.88
N VAL A 50 3.04 0.29 -6.64
CA VAL A 50 1.69 0.65 -6.18
C VAL A 50 0.79 -0.58 -6.27
N CYS A 51 0.08 -0.92 -5.19
CA CYS A 51 -0.88 -2.03 -5.22
C CYS A 51 -2.20 -1.64 -5.91
N GLU A 52 -3.06 -2.60 -6.23
CA GLU A 52 -4.29 -2.36 -7.02
C GLU A 52 -5.49 -1.76 -6.25
N ILE A 53 -5.33 -1.36 -4.98
CA ILE A 53 -6.46 -0.84 -4.19
C ILE A 53 -6.80 0.61 -4.56
N ASN A 54 -8.00 1.05 -4.18
CA ASN A 54 -8.37 2.46 -4.24
C ASN A 54 -7.67 3.26 -3.12
N HIS A 55 -6.54 3.89 -3.47
CA HIS A 55 -5.72 4.66 -2.54
C HIS A 55 -6.38 5.94 -2.03
N GLN A 56 -7.27 6.56 -2.81
CA GLN A 56 -8.01 7.73 -2.36
C GLN A 56 -8.94 7.37 -1.19
N THR A 57 -9.72 6.29 -1.33
CA THR A 57 -10.57 5.79 -0.23
C THR A 57 -9.77 5.27 0.94
N TYR A 58 -8.63 4.60 0.69
CA TYR A 58 -7.75 4.14 1.77
C TYR A 58 -7.21 5.33 2.56
N TYR A 59 -6.69 6.34 1.88
CA TYR A 59 -6.14 7.56 2.48
C TYR A 59 -7.18 8.30 3.32
N GLN A 60 -8.41 8.48 2.84
CA GLN A 60 -9.47 9.15 3.63
C GLN A 60 -9.71 8.53 5.01
N ARG A 61 -9.45 7.23 5.17
CA ARG A 61 -9.62 6.50 6.45
C ARG A 61 -8.34 6.39 7.26
N HIS A 62 -7.19 6.72 6.66
CA HIS A 62 -5.86 6.49 7.22
C HIS A 62 -4.92 7.68 7.00
N SER A 63 -5.44 8.88 6.79
CA SER A 63 -4.65 10.08 6.47
C SER A 63 -3.76 10.53 7.63
N GLY A 64 -4.07 10.11 8.86
CA GLY A 64 -3.23 10.31 10.03
C GLY A 64 -2.10 9.29 10.20
N LEU A 65 -1.99 8.29 9.31
CA LEU A 65 -0.87 7.34 9.36
C LEU A 65 0.35 7.91 8.63
N PRO A 66 1.56 7.71 9.16
CA PRO A 66 2.78 8.13 8.48
C PRO A 66 2.96 7.35 7.17
N ASN A 67 3.55 8.02 6.17
CA ASN A 67 3.88 7.43 4.86
C ASN A 67 2.68 6.83 4.12
N VAL A 68 1.50 7.44 4.29
CA VAL A 68 0.28 7.09 3.56
C VAL A 68 -0.17 8.29 2.74
N TYR A 69 -0.39 8.09 1.44
CA TYR A 69 -0.67 9.15 0.48
C TYR A 69 -1.83 8.75 -0.44
N PRO A 70 -2.64 9.72 -0.93
CA PRO A 70 -3.77 9.42 -1.79
C PRO A 70 -3.35 9.06 -3.24
N ASN A 71 -2.18 9.52 -3.70
CA ASN A 71 -1.64 9.30 -5.05
C ASN A 71 -0.13 9.63 -5.09
N LEU A 72 0.54 9.30 -6.21
CA LEU A 72 1.99 9.52 -6.38
C LEU A 72 2.38 11.01 -6.33
N SER A 73 1.56 11.92 -6.86
CA SER A 73 1.85 13.36 -6.81
C SER A 73 1.92 13.89 -5.38
N ALA A 74 0.97 13.48 -4.53
CA ALA A 74 0.95 13.86 -3.11
C ALA A 74 2.17 13.30 -2.36
N ARG A 75 2.58 12.06 -2.68
CA ARG A 75 3.81 11.48 -2.13
C ARG A 75 5.05 12.26 -2.56
N ALA A 76 5.16 12.61 -3.85
CA ALA A 76 6.30 13.36 -4.37
C ALA A 76 6.43 14.73 -3.68
N ALA A 77 5.32 15.46 -3.52
CA ALA A 77 5.30 16.74 -2.82
C ALA A 77 5.74 16.62 -1.35
N ALA A 78 5.34 15.55 -0.65
CA ALA A 78 5.76 15.31 0.72
C ALA A 78 7.28 15.05 0.85
N LEU A 79 7.85 14.24 -0.06
CA LEU A 79 9.29 13.99 -0.09
C LEU A 79 10.09 15.25 -0.44
N GLU A 80 9.58 16.09 -1.33
CA GLU A 80 10.22 17.37 -1.67
C GLU A 80 10.19 18.36 -0.49
N GLN A 81 9.11 18.38 0.30
CA GLN A 81 9.06 19.17 1.53
C GLN A 81 10.07 18.67 2.55
N GLU A 82 10.12 17.35 2.81
CA GLU A 82 11.07 16.73 3.73
C GLU A 82 12.53 17.02 3.33
N ASN A 83 12.86 16.90 2.03
CA ASN A 83 14.21 17.20 1.55
C ASN A 83 14.60 18.67 1.73
N ARG A 84 13.65 19.60 1.63
CA ARG A 84 13.89 21.03 1.90
C ARG A 84 14.13 21.26 3.39
N GLU A 85 13.28 20.70 4.24
CA GLU A 85 13.39 20.85 5.70
C GLU A 85 14.72 20.30 6.26
N ASN A 86 15.27 19.25 5.65
CA ASN A 86 16.56 18.67 6.04
C ASN A 86 17.78 19.39 5.44
N ALA A 87 17.61 20.33 4.50
CA ALA A 87 18.71 21.06 3.88
C ALA A 87 19.05 22.38 4.62
N ASP A 88 18.19 22.80 5.54
CA ASP A 88 18.31 24.03 6.33
C ASP A 88 18.82 23.79 7.77
N ASP A 89 19.21 22.55 8.13
CA ASP A 89 19.88 22.14 9.39
C ASP A 89 21.38 21.86 9.15
#